data_AF-A0A1T4YDC5-F1
#
_entry.id   AF-A0A1T4YDC5-F1
#
_cell.length_a   1.000
_cell.length_b   1.000
_cell.length_c   1.000
_cell.angle_alpha   90.00
_cell.angle_beta   90.00
_cell.angle_gamma   90.00
#
_symmetry.space_group_name_H-M   'P 1'
#
loop_
_entity.id
_entity.type
_entity.pdbx_description
1 polymer ?
#
loop_
_entity_poly.entity_id
_entity_poly.type
_entity_poly.pdbx_seq_one_letter_code
_entity_poly.pdbx_strand_id
1 'polypeptide(L)'
;MTETELIKWINLLIKNNNIKAFYNSALWEHTRQEVLSEQHYECQICKDKGVYTPAVTVHHIKFLRQHPELALTKSNLMAVCEECHFNIHHKQIPKEQLNEERW
;
A
#
# COMPACT_ATOMS: atom_id res chain seq x y z
N MET A 1 19.47 -10.68 -4.35
CA MET A 1 18.50 -11.41 -3.50
C MET A 1 17.42 -11.95 -4.41
N THR A 2 17.17 -13.25 -4.35
CA THR A 2 16.10 -13.93 -5.09
C THR A 2 14.73 -13.63 -4.45
N GLU A 3 13.65 -13.88 -5.19
CA GLU A 3 12.29 -13.70 -4.69
C GLU A 3 12.02 -14.54 -3.42
N THR A 4 12.48 -15.79 -3.39
CA THR A 4 12.33 -16.68 -2.23
C THR A 4 13.08 -16.16 -1.00
N GLU A 5 14.27 -15.57 -1.18
CA GLU A 5 15.04 -14.97 -0.08
C GLU A 5 14.36 -13.71 0.45
N LEU A 6 13.81 -12.88 -0.44
CA LEU A 6 13.06 -11.68 -0.07
C LEU A 6 11.85 -12.04 0.80
N ILE A 7 11.05 -13.02 0.37
CA ILE A 7 9.86 -13.46 1.11
C ILE A 7 10.25 -13.98 2.49
N LYS A 8 11.29 -14.82 2.57
CA LYS A 8 11.80 -15.34 3.85
C LYS A 8 12.24 -14.21 4.78
N TRP A 9 12.95 -13.21 4.24
CA TRP A 9 13.40 -12.06 5.01
C TRP A 9 12.23 -11.21 5.52
N ILE A 10 11.24 -10.89 4.68
CA ILE A 10 10.05 -10.13 5.08
C ILE A 10 9.28 -10.88 6.18
N ASN A 11 9.07 -12.19 6.01
CA ASN A 11 8.38 -13.01 7.02
C ASN A 11 9.12 -13.02 8.37
N LEU A 12 10.46 -13.03 8.35
CA LEU A 12 11.27 -12.90 9.57
C LEU A 12 11.07 -11.53 10.23
N LEU A 13 11.05 -10.44 9.44
CA LEU A 13 10.79 -9.10 9.96
C LEU A 13 9.39 -8.99 10.58
N ILE A 14 8.37 -9.57 9.94
CA ILE A 14 7.00 -9.61 10.46
C ILE A 14 6.97 -10.35 11.81
N LYS A 15 7.58 -11.54 11.88
CA LYS A 15 7.64 -12.35 13.10
C LYS A 15 8.32 -11.63 14.26
N ASN A 16 9.37 -10.86 13.97
CA ASN A 16 10.13 -10.10 14.96
C ASN A 16 9.58 -8.68 15.22
N ASN A 17 8.40 -8.36 14.67
CA ASN A 17 7.78 -7.03 14.73
C ASN A 17 8.70 -5.88 14.27
N ASN A 18 9.59 -6.16 13.33
CA ASN A 18 10.58 -5.22 12.79
C ASN A 18 10.32 -4.89 11.31
N ILE A 19 9.04 -4.78 10.93
CA ILE A 19 8.66 -4.50 9.52
C ILE A 19 9.20 -3.16 9.00
N LYS A 20 9.52 -2.23 9.90
CA LYS A 20 10.18 -0.95 9.58
C LYS A 20 11.49 -1.14 8.82
N ALA A 21 12.22 -2.24 9.06
CA ALA A 21 13.45 -2.54 8.33
C ALA A 21 13.21 -2.76 6.82
N PHE A 22 12.05 -3.30 6.43
CA PHE A 22 11.67 -3.40 5.01
C PHE A 22 11.46 -2.02 4.40
N TYR A 23 10.66 -1.17 5.06
CA TYR A 23 10.37 0.18 4.58
C TYR A 23 11.59 1.11 4.60
N ASN A 24 12.59 0.83 5.43
CA ASN A 24 13.85 1.57 5.46
C ASN A 24 14.93 0.97 4.54
N SER A 25 14.63 -0.13 3.85
CA SER A 25 15.61 -0.80 2.99
C SER A 25 15.79 -0.06 1.65
N ALA A 26 17.01 -0.11 1.11
CA ALA A 26 17.29 0.45 -0.21
C ALA A 26 16.44 -0.20 -1.32
N LEU A 27 16.06 -1.46 -1.16
CA LEU A 27 15.19 -2.18 -2.11
C LEU A 27 13.81 -1.53 -2.21
N TRP A 28 13.21 -1.25 -1.05
CA TRP A 28 11.93 -0.56 -1.01
C TRP A 28 12.05 0.86 -1.52
N GLU A 29 13.09 1.61 -1.12
CA GLU A 29 13.26 3.00 -1.56
C GLU A 29 13.41 3.09 -3.08
N HIS A 30 14.23 2.25 -3.71
CA HIS A 30 14.35 2.21 -5.17
C HIS A 30 13.02 1.89 -5.85
N THR A 31 12.33 0.83 -5.38
CA THR A 31 11.04 0.43 -5.96
C THR A 31 9.99 1.52 -5.79
N ARG A 32 9.97 2.19 -4.63
CA ARG A 32 9.07 3.31 -4.34
C ARG A 32 9.30 4.47 -5.30
N GLN A 33 10.56 4.84 -5.55
CA GLN A 33 10.89 5.92 -6.48
C GLN A 33 10.53 5.57 -7.92
N GLU A 34 10.79 4.33 -8.35
CA GLU A 34 10.37 3.86 -9.68
C GLU A 34 8.85 3.96 -9.87
N VAL A 35 8.07 3.46 -8.90
CA VAL A 35 6.60 3.51 -8.96
C VAL A 35 6.10 4.95 -8.97
N LEU A 36 6.67 5.83 -8.13
CA LEU A 36 6.30 7.25 -8.13
C LEU A 36 6.57 7.90 -9.49
N SER A 37 7.74 7.64 -10.09
CA SER A 37 8.12 8.17 -11.40
C SER A 37 7.22 7.65 -12.52
N GLU A 38 6.98 6.33 -12.58
CA GLU A 38 6.10 5.69 -13.58
C GLU A 38 4.66 6.19 -13.49
N GLN A 39 4.21 6.51 -12.28
CA GLN A 39 2.88 7.03 -12.00
C GLN A 39 2.85 8.57 -11.98
N HIS A 40 3.87 9.21 -12.55
CA HIS A 40 4.00 10.66 -12.74
C HIS A 40 3.89 11.50 -11.46
N TYR A 41 4.20 10.91 -10.31
CA TYR A 41 4.01 11.51 -8.98
C TYR A 41 2.55 11.93 -8.73
N GLU A 42 1.59 11.27 -9.38
CA GLU A 42 0.16 11.54 -9.25
C GLU A 42 -0.52 10.50 -8.36
N CYS A 43 -1.45 10.96 -7.51
CA CYS A 43 -2.32 10.06 -6.77
C CYS A 43 -3.26 9.33 -7.74
N GLN A 44 -3.09 8.02 -7.87
CA GLN A 44 -3.90 7.23 -8.82
C GLN A 44 -5.38 7.21 -8.45
N ILE A 45 -5.72 7.23 -7.15
CA ILE A 45 -7.11 7.26 -6.69
C ILE A 45 -7.79 8.61 -7.02
N CYS A 46 -7.05 9.71 -6.93
CA CYS A 46 -7.59 11.02 -7.32
C CYS A 46 -7.71 11.12 -8.85
N LYS A 47 -6.71 10.61 -9.57
CA LYS A 47 -6.67 10.57 -11.03
C LYS A 47 -7.87 9.82 -11.61
N ASP A 48 -8.23 8.67 -11.03
CA ASP A 48 -9.42 7.90 -11.42
C ASP A 48 -10.74 8.68 -11.24
N LYS A 49 -10.76 9.70 -10.36
CA LYS A 49 -11.89 10.61 -10.15
C LYS A 49 -11.82 11.86 -11.03
N GLY A 50 -10.81 11.97 -11.91
CA GLY A 50 -10.56 13.17 -12.71
C GLY A 50 -9.94 14.34 -11.92
N VAL A 51 -9.37 14.08 -10.74
CA VAL A 51 -8.76 15.09 -9.88
C VAL A 51 -7.24 14.91 -9.85
N TYR A 52 -6.50 15.98 -10.11
CA TYR A 52 -5.05 15.98 -9.91
C TYR A 52 -4.73 16.18 -8.42
N THR A 53 -3.89 15.31 -7.86
CA THR A 53 -3.32 15.48 -6.52
C THR A 53 -1.92 14.85 -6.51
N PRO A 54 -0.89 15.53 -5.99
CA PRO A 54 0.44 14.95 -5.91
C PRO A 54 0.45 13.73 -4.97
N ALA A 55 1.10 12.66 -5.40
CA ALA A 55 1.37 11.50 -4.56
C ALA A 55 2.58 11.77 -3.66
N VAL A 56 2.46 11.40 -2.39
CA VAL A 56 3.54 11.54 -1.39
C VAL A 56 4.11 10.20 -0.96
N THR A 57 3.36 9.12 -1.19
CA THR A 57 3.74 7.77 -0.80
C THR A 57 3.24 6.72 -1.77
N VAL A 58 3.73 5.50 -1.61
CA VAL A 58 3.30 4.31 -2.36
C VAL A 58 2.61 3.36 -1.38
N HIS A 59 1.43 2.90 -1.77
CA HIS A 59 0.60 1.98 -1.04
C HIS A 59 0.62 0.59 -1.65
N HIS A 60 0.66 -0.45 -0.82
CA HIS A 60 0.48 -1.84 -1.22
C HIS A 60 -1.02 -2.16 -1.36
N ILE A 61 -1.51 -2.37 -2.58
CA ILE A 61 -2.93 -2.69 -2.86
C ILE A 61 -3.37 -3.94 -2.09
N LYS A 62 -2.58 -5.01 -2.20
CA LYS A 62 -2.64 -6.17 -1.30
C LYS A 62 -1.60 -5.99 -0.21
N PHE A 63 -2.04 -5.97 1.03
CA PHE A 63 -1.20 -5.64 2.18
C PHE A 63 0.02 -6.55 2.32
N LEU A 64 1.18 -5.95 2.57
CA LEU A 64 2.47 -6.62 2.72
C LEU A 64 2.46 -7.78 3.74
N ARG A 65 1.71 -7.65 4.84
CA ARG A 65 1.63 -8.69 5.88
C ARG A 65 0.91 -9.96 5.43
N GLN A 66 0.02 -9.85 4.44
CA GLN A 66 -0.75 -10.95 3.88
C GLN A 66 -0.11 -11.50 2.62
N HIS A 67 0.54 -10.63 1.84
CA HIS A 67 1.13 -10.94 0.54
C HIS A 67 2.59 -10.47 0.44
N PRO A 68 3.51 -11.04 1.24
CA PRO A 68 4.93 -10.69 1.19
C PRO A 68 5.59 -10.99 -0.17
N GLU A 69 5.04 -11.93 -0.94
CA GLU A 69 5.46 -12.23 -2.31
C GLU A 69 5.22 -11.07 -3.28
N LEU A 70 4.26 -10.18 -2.96
CA LEU A 70 3.94 -9.02 -3.78
C LEU A 70 4.60 -7.72 -3.29
N ALA A 71 5.60 -7.83 -2.41
CA ALA A 71 6.20 -6.68 -1.73
C ALA A 71 6.81 -5.64 -2.68
N LEU A 72 7.42 -6.09 -3.77
CA LEU A 72 8.08 -5.25 -4.79
C LEU A 72 7.39 -5.35 -6.17
N THR A 73 6.25 -6.03 -6.26
CA THR A 73 5.52 -6.18 -7.52
C THR A 73 4.83 -4.87 -7.88
N LYS A 74 5.28 -4.19 -8.93
CA LYS A 74 4.76 -2.86 -9.34
C LYS A 74 3.24 -2.82 -9.53
N SER A 75 2.63 -3.88 -10.07
CA SER A 75 1.17 -3.95 -10.22
C SER A 75 0.40 -4.04 -8.90
N ASN A 76 1.09 -4.30 -7.78
CA ASN A 76 0.55 -4.28 -6.42
C ASN A 76 0.85 -2.95 -5.69
N LEU A 77 1.49 -1.99 -6.36
CA LEU A 77 1.95 -0.73 -5.78
C LEU A 77 1.26 0.46 -6.44
N MET A 78 0.76 1.37 -5.61
CA MET A 78 -0.02 2.53 -6.06
C MET A 78 0.48 3.81 -5.41
N ALA A 79 0.85 4.81 -6.20
CA ALA A 79 1.16 6.15 -5.76
C ALA A 79 -0.12 6.85 -5.28
N VAL A 80 -0.11 7.33 -4.03
CA VAL A 80 -1.28 7.94 -3.39
C VAL A 80 -0.91 9.20 -2.62
N CYS A 81 -1.87 10.13 -2.52
CA CYS A 81 -1.77 11.25 -1.60
C CYS A 81 -2.02 10.81 -0.14
N GLU A 82 -1.68 11.66 0.82
CA GLU A 82 -1.83 11.37 2.25
C GLU A 82 -3.27 11.06 2.64
N GLU A 83 -4.23 11.84 2.13
CA GLU A 83 -5.66 11.64 2.41
C GLU A 83 -6.17 10.30 1.89
N CYS A 84 -5.82 9.95 0.64
CA CYS A 84 -6.19 8.66 0.06
C CYS A 84 -5.53 7.50 0.82
N HIS A 85 -4.26 7.65 1.20
CA HIS A 85 -3.57 6.65 2.02
C HIS A 85 -4.25 6.46 3.38
N PHE A 86 -4.59 7.55 4.06
CA PHE A 86 -5.33 7.52 5.33
C PHE A 86 -6.67 6.81 5.18
N ASN A 87 -7.45 7.18 4.15
CA ASN A 87 -8.75 6.60 3.87
C ASN A 87 -8.70 5.10 3.58
N ILE A 88 -7.62 4.59 2.98
CA ILE A 88 -7.46 3.14 2.78
C ILE A 88 -7.31 2.41 4.11
N HIS A 89 -6.49 2.93 5.03
CA HIS A 89 -6.25 2.29 6.34
C HIS A 89 -7.37 2.51 7.36
N HIS A 90 -8.16 3.58 7.20
CA HIS A 90 -9.18 3.99 8.16
C HIS A 90 -10.60 3.99 7.59
N LYS A 91 -10.81 3.43 6.38
CA LYS A 91 -12.14 3.33 5.79
C LYS A 91 -13.03 2.58 6.78
N GLN A 92 -13.94 3.33 7.40
CA GLN A 92 -15.00 2.76 8.19
C GLN A 92 -15.86 1.97 7.22
N ILE A 93 -15.92 0.65 7.39
CA ILE A 93 -16.98 -0.14 6.79
C ILE A 93 -18.27 0.48 7.33
N PRO A 94 -19.16 1.04 6.49
CA PRO A 94 -20.45 1.49 6.98
C PRO A 94 -21.08 0.27 7.65
N LYS A 95 -21.32 0.34 8.96
CA LYS A 95 -22.14 -0.69 9.60
C LYS A 95 -23.46 -0.66 8.86
N GLU A 96 -23.83 -1.80 8.28
CA GLU A 96 -25.17 -1.99 7.72
C GLU A 96 -26.16 -1.58 8.82
N GLN A 97 -26.92 -0.52 8.56
CA GLN A 97 -27.99 -0.11 9.44
C GLN A 97 -29.10 -1.15 9.28
N LEU A 98 -29.07 -2.20 10.11
CA LEU A 98 -30.17 -3.15 10.27
C LEU A 98 -31.31 -2.46 11.00
N ASN A 99 -31.93 -1.48 10.35
CA ASN A 99 -33.18 -0.89 10.81
C ASN A 99 -34.30 -1.79 10.30
N GLU A 100 -34.47 -2.97 10.89
CA GLU A 100 -35.77 -3.64 10.82
C GLU A 100 -36.73 -2.88 11.75
N GLU A 101 -37.21 -1.72 11.30
CA GLU A 101 -38.39 -1.10 11.92
C GLU A 101 -39.60 -1.99 11.61
N ARG A 102 -39.79 -3.01 12.46
CA ARG A 102 -41.12 -3.54 12.77
C ARG A 102 -41.61 -2.77 13.99
N TRP A 103 -42.74 -2.07 13.81
CA TRP A 103 -43.83 -1.73 14.75
C TRP A 103 -44.39 -0.34 14.44
#